data_AF-A0A448WGP2-F1
#
_entry.id   AF-A0A448WGP2-F1
#
_cell.length_a   1.000
_cell.length_b   1.000
_cell.length_c   1.000
_cell.angle_alpha   90.00
_cell.angle_beta   90.00
_cell.angle_gamma   90.00
#
_symmetry.space_group_name_H-M   'P 1'
#
loop_
_entity.id
_entity.type
_entity.pdbx_description
1 polymer ?
#
loop_
_entity_poly.entity_id
_entity_poly.type
_entity_poly.pdbx_seq_one_letter_code
_entity_poly.pdbx_strand_id
1 'polypeptide(L)'
;MLLPNVEYFDLIRLDCEDVKVGLSRECKRLANILLDRVASDHRTCSKEICAAFEEIRERCRKEPTSSEELIEMIRYMEEARCQGMLCREYLKYLLDVYQFSPEDIRLNSEVLTWRKRIYPEFDANDKVSIKLIYA
;
A
#
# COMPACT_ATOMS: atom_id res chain seq x y z
N MET A 1 -29.16 -22.32 -8.62
CA MET A 1 -29.46 -23.00 -9.90
C MET A 1 -28.31 -22.70 -10.85
N LEU A 2 -27.82 -23.72 -11.58
CA LEU A 2 -26.83 -23.54 -12.63
C LEU A 2 -27.56 -23.35 -13.97
N LEU A 3 -27.06 -22.45 -14.82
CA LEU A 3 -27.63 -22.28 -16.17
C LEU A 3 -27.39 -23.60 -16.95
N PRO A 4 -28.42 -24.20 -17.59
CA PRO A 4 -28.31 -25.41 -18.40
C PRO A 4 -27.43 -25.18 -19.65
N ASN A 5 -26.75 -26.19 -20.18
CA ASN A 5 -25.98 -26.08 -21.44
C ASN A 5 -26.91 -25.95 -22.65
N VAL A 6 -27.97 -26.74 -22.65
CA VAL A 6 -28.96 -26.78 -23.72
C VAL A 6 -30.33 -26.94 -23.07
N GLU A 7 -31.32 -26.22 -23.59
CA GLU A 7 -32.72 -26.40 -23.23
C GLU A 7 -33.52 -26.84 -24.46
N TYR A 8 -34.43 -27.78 -24.24
CA TYR A 8 -35.27 -28.36 -25.28
C TYR A 8 -36.72 -27.91 -25.10
N PHE A 9 -37.28 -27.37 -26.17
CA PHE A 9 -38.69 -27.05 -26.31
C PHE A 9 -39.27 -27.90 -27.44
N ASP A 10 -40.60 -28.04 -27.49
CA ASP A 10 -41.30 -28.97 -28.42
C ASP A 10 -40.86 -28.87 -29.88
N LEU A 11 -40.41 -27.70 -30.34
CA LEU A 11 -39.97 -27.44 -31.71
C LEU A 11 -38.58 -26.78 -31.82
N ILE A 12 -37.93 -26.46 -30.70
CA ILE A 12 -36.73 -25.62 -30.67
C ILE A 12 -35.71 -26.17 -29.68
N ARG A 13 -34.43 -26.18 -30.08
CA ARG A 13 -33.28 -26.40 -29.19
C ARG A 13 -32.59 -25.06 -28.96
N LEU A 14 -32.53 -24.62 -27.70
CA LEU A 14 -31.78 -23.45 -27.30
C LEU A 14 -30.41 -23.86 -26.77
N ASP A 15 -29.35 -23.40 -27.42
CA ASP A 15 -27.99 -23.50 -26.91
C ASP A 15 -27.68 -22.31 -26.01
N CYS A 16 -27.35 -22.57 -24.75
CA CYS A 16 -27.13 -21.53 -23.75
C CYS A 16 -25.64 -21.17 -23.61
N GLU A 17 -24.74 -21.79 -24.38
CA GLU A 17 -23.29 -21.60 -24.23
C GLU A 17 -22.89 -20.13 -24.42
N ASP A 18 -23.41 -19.47 -25.44
CA ASP A 18 -23.13 -18.05 -25.71
C ASP A 18 -23.56 -17.15 -24.53
N VAL A 19 -24.70 -17.45 -23.90
CA VAL A 19 -25.19 -16.71 -22.73
C VAL A 19 -24.28 -16.94 -21.53
N LYS A 20 -23.79 -18.17 -21.30
CA LYS A 20 -22.84 -18.46 -20.22
C LYS A 20 -21.52 -17.75 -20.41
N VAL A 21 -20.97 -17.82 -21.61
CA VAL A 21 -19.70 -17.17 -21.95
C VAL A 21 -19.86 -15.66 -21.81
N GLY A 22 -20.94 -15.09 -22.34
CA GLY A 22 -21.26 -13.67 -22.21
C GLY A 22 -21.37 -13.22 -20.75
N LEU A 23 -22.14 -13.95 -19.94
CA LEU A 23 -22.30 -13.64 -18.52
C LEU A 23 -20.99 -13.77 -17.73
N SER A 24 -20.23 -14.85 -17.97
CA SER A 24 -18.92 -15.07 -17.33
C SER A 24 -17.95 -13.94 -17.68
N ARG A 25 -17.93 -13.51 -18.95
CA ARG A 25 -17.11 -12.40 -19.40
C ARG A 25 -17.48 -11.10 -18.70
N GLU A 26 -18.77 -10.81 -18.56
CA GLU A 26 -19.21 -9.59 -17.85
C GLU A 26 -18.93 -9.63 -16.35
N CYS A 27 -19.15 -10.77 -15.69
CA CYS A 27 -18.77 -10.94 -14.30
C CYS A 27 -17.25 -10.72 -14.10
N LYS A 28 -16.41 -11.29 -14.97
CA LYS A 28 -14.96 -11.07 -14.95
C LYS A 28 -14.60 -9.61 -15.19
N ARG A 29 -15.25 -8.93 -16.13
CA ARG A 29 -15.01 -7.50 -16.39
C ARG A 29 -15.33 -6.65 -15.17
N LEU A 30 -16.47 -6.87 -14.53
CA LEU A 30 -16.86 -6.14 -13.31
C LEU A 30 -15.91 -6.44 -12.14
N ALA A 31 -15.52 -7.71 -11.96
CA ALA A 31 -14.56 -8.11 -10.95
C ALA A 31 -13.19 -7.44 -11.16
N ASN A 32 -12.71 -7.37 -12.42
CA ASN A 32 -11.45 -6.70 -12.75
C ASN A 32 -11.50 -5.20 -12.45
N ILE A 33 -12.62 -4.52 -12.72
CA ILE A 33 -12.79 -3.09 -12.38
C ILE A 33 -12.64 -2.85 -10.87
N LEU A 34 -13.27 -3.70 -10.05
CA LEU A 34 -13.15 -3.62 -8.60
C LEU A 34 -11.72 -3.94 -8.15
N LEU A 35 -11.10 -4.97 -8.73
CA LEU A 35 -9.73 -5.37 -8.42
C LEU A 35 -8.73 -4.25 -8.75
N ASP A 36 -8.88 -3.61 -9.91
CA ASP A 36 -8.05 -2.47 -10.33
C ASP A 36 -8.21 -1.29 -9.39
N ARG A 37 -9.42 -1.03 -8.90
CA ARG A 37 -9.68 0.01 -7.90
C ARG A 37 -8.96 -0.29 -6.59
N VAL A 38 -9.09 -1.50 -6.05
CA VAL A 38 -8.41 -1.93 -4.81
C VAL A 38 -6.90 -1.86 -4.97
N ALA A 39 -6.35 -2.29 -6.12
CA ALA A 39 -4.92 -2.19 -6.41
C ALA A 39 -4.46 -0.73 -6.50
N SER A 40 -5.27 0.16 -7.08
CA SER A 40 -4.99 1.59 -7.16
C SER A 40 -4.99 2.26 -5.78
N ASP A 41 -5.97 1.95 -4.94
CA ASP A 41 -6.07 2.49 -3.58
C ASP A 41 -4.89 2.00 -2.72
N HIS A 42 -4.52 0.72 -2.84
CA HIS A 42 -3.31 0.15 -2.22
C HIS A 42 -2.03 0.83 -2.67
N ARG A 43 -1.86 1.06 -3.99
CA ARG A 43 -0.72 1.80 -4.55
C ARG A 43 -0.65 3.22 -4.00
N THR A 44 -1.77 3.92 -3.94
CA THR A 44 -1.84 5.30 -3.46
C THR A 44 -1.38 5.38 -2.01
N CYS A 45 -1.94 4.53 -1.15
CA CYS A 45 -1.51 4.50 0.23
C CYS A 45 -0.03 4.08 0.39
N SER A 46 0.43 3.13 -0.41
CA SER A 46 1.85 2.73 -0.39
C SER A 46 2.78 3.90 -0.72
N LYS A 47 2.39 4.77 -1.67
CA LYS A 47 3.13 6.01 -1.99
C LYS A 47 3.07 7.03 -0.86
N GLU A 48 1.91 7.21 -0.22
CA GLU A 48 1.77 8.09 0.95
C GLU A 48 2.68 7.63 2.10
N ILE A 49 2.78 6.31 2.32
CA ILE A 49 3.71 5.72 3.29
C ILE A 49 5.16 6.05 2.94
N CYS A 50 5.58 5.84 1.70
CA CYS A 50 6.94 6.16 1.29
C CYS A 50 7.24 7.67 1.40
N ALA A 51 6.27 8.52 1.04
CA ALA A 51 6.42 9.97 1.15
C ALA A 51 6.58 10.42 2.61
N ALA A 52 5.75 9.91 3.52
CA ALA A 52 5.88 10.19 4.95
C ALA A 52 7.22 9.70 5.50
N PHE A 53 7.69 8.53 5.05
CA PHE A 53 9.02 8.03 5.42
C PHE A 53 10.14 8.98 4.97
N GLU A 54 10.14 9.43 3.72
CA GLU A 54 11.17 10.37 3.25
C GLU A 54 11.08 11.72 3.96
N GLU A 55 9.89 12.20 4.33
CA GLU A 55 9.73 13.41 5.15
C GLU A 55 10.35 13.25 6.55
N ILE A 56 10.05 12.15 7.24
CA ILE A 56 10.64 11.85 8.55
C ILE A 56 12.16 11.77 8.45
N ARG A 57 12.66 11.08 7.41
CA ARG A 57 14.09 10.93 7.16
C ARG A 57 14.78 12.25 6.89
N GLU A 58 14.19 13.14 6.10
CA GLU A 58 14.76 14.46 5.84
C GLU A 58 14.80 15.30 7.11
N ARG A 59 13.74 15.27 7.92
CA ARG A 59 13.71 15.95 9.23
C ARG A 59 14.73 15.37 10.20
N CYS A 60 14.99 14.06 10.18
CA CYS A 60 16.05 13.43 11.00
C CYS A 60 17.46 13.92 10.64
N ARG A 61 17.66 14.36 9.40
CA ARG A 61 18.97 14.78 8.88
C ARG A 61 19.22 16.27 9.00
N LYS A 62 18.17 17.06 9.25
CA LYS A 62 18.29 18.51 9.46
C LYS A 62 18.88 18.77 10.84
N GLU A 63 20.04 19.42 10.90
CA GLU A 63 20.61 19.88 12.17
C GLU A 63 19.81 21.08 12.70
N PRO A 64 19.31 21.04 13.95
CA PRO A 64 18.60 22.15 14.54
C PRO A 64 19.55 23.30 14.83
N THR A 65 19.12 24.53 14.51
CA THR A 65 19.92 25.75 14.67
C THR A 65 19.56 26.55 15.93
N SER A 66 18.48 26.13 16.60
CA SER A 66 17.92 26.76 17.80
C SER A 66 17.50 25.68 18.82
N SER A 67 17.51 26.02 20.11
CA SER A 67 16.98 25.16 21.17
C SER A 67 15.48 24.88 21.00
N GLU A 68 14.73 25.82 20.41
CA GLU A 68 13.30 25.64 20.12
C GLU A 68 13.09 24.65 18.96
N GLU A 69 13.91 24.73 17.90
CA GLU A 69 13.91 23.74 16.82
C GLU A 69 14.32 22.34 17.32
N LEU A 70 15.27 22.26 18.25
CA LEU A 70 15.70 21.00 18.86
C LEU A 70 14.55 20.32 19.63
N ILE A 71 13.80 21.08 20.44
CA ILE A 71 12.66 20.55 21.19
C ILE A 71 11.54 20.10 20.25
N GLU A 72 11.24 20.89 19.22
CA GLU A 72 10.24 20.53 18.21
C GLU A 72 10.62 19.25 17.47
N MET A 73 11.89 19.12 17.09
CA MET A 73 12.42 17.93 16.43
C MET A 73 12.28 16.68 17.30
N ILE A 74 12.67 16.74 18.59
CA ILE A 74 12.54 15.61 19.52
C ILE A 74 11.07 15.16 19.63
N ARG A 75 10.14 16.11 19.81
CA ARG A 75 8.70 15.81 19.91
C ARG A 75 8.17 15.12 18.66
N TYR A 76 8.55 15.62 17.48
CA TYR A 76 8.16 15.04 16.20
C TYR A 76 8.68 13.60 16.04
N MET A 77 9.93 13.32 16.44
CA MET A 77 10.50 11.97 16.34
C MET A 77 9.78 10.97 17.24
N GLU A 78 9.41 11.36 18.46
CA GLU A 78 8.62 10.51 19.37
C GLU A 78 7.26 10.17 18.78
N GLU A 79 6.58 11.15 18.17
CA GLU A 79 5.29 10.96 17.52
C GLU A 79 5.41 10.05 16.27
N ALA A 80 6.40 10.31 15.42
CA ALA A 80 6.66 9.52 14.22
C ALA A 80 7.00 8.06 14.54
N ARG A 81 7.71 7.79 15.65
CA ARG A 81 8.00 6.43 16.14
C ARG A 81 6.72 5.66 16.51
N CYS A 82 5.66 6.36 16.89
CA CYS A 82 4.39 5.75 17.30
C CYS A 82 3.39 5.54 16.15
N GLN A 83 3.65 6.09 14.95
CA GLN A 83 2.72 5.94 13.82
C GLN A 83 2.74 4.51 13.24
N GLY A 84 1.62 3.81 13.40
CA GLY A 84 1.32 2.54 12.73
C GLY A 84 0.69 2.78 11.36
N MET A 85 1.40 2.46 10.28
CA MET A 85 0.86 2.67 8.93
C MET A 85 -0.04 1.50 8.50
N LEU A 86 -1.27 1.81 8.09
CA LEU A 86 -2.42 0.91 8.05
C LEU A 86 -2.71 0.20 6.70
N CYS A 87 -1.85 0.31 5.69
CA CYS A 87 -2.18 -0.22 4.34
C CYS A 87 -1.78 -1.67 4.07
N ARG A 88 -1.69 -2.50 5.11
CA ARG A 88 -1.38 -3.92 4.95
C ARG A 88 -2.60 -4.79 4.68
N GLU A 89 -3.80 -4.29 4.93
CA GLU A 89 -5.03 -5.09 4.85
C GLU A 89 -5.38 -5.51 3.42
N TYR A 90 -5.21 -4.61 2.44
CA TYR A 90 -5.45 -4.92 1.03
C TYR A 90 -4.39 -5.82 0.42
N LEU A 91 -3.13 -5.71 0.88
CA LEU A 91 -2.01 -6.45 0.30
C LEU A 91 -2.21 -7.97 0.38
N LYS A 92 -2.76 -8.48 1.49
CA LYS A 92 -2.99 -9.93 1.65
C LYS A 92 -3.94 -10.46 0.58
N TYR A 93 -5.06 -9.77 0.35
CA TYR A 93 -6.00 -10.13 -0.71
C TYR A 93 -5.37 -10.00 -2.10
N LEU A 94 -4.70 -8.88 -2.38
CA LEU A 94 -4.10 -8.63 -3.68
C LEU A 94 -3.00 -9.64 -4.04
N LEU A 95 -2.25 -10.19 -3.07
CA LEU A 95 -1.27 -11.25 -3.31
C LEU A 95 -1.86 -12.52 -3.94
N ASP A 96 -3.13 -12.82 -3.68
CA ASP A 96 -3.78 -14.03 -4.18
C ASP A 96 -4.39 -13.84 -5.58
N VAL A 97 -4.83 -12.63 -5.92
CA VAL A 97 -5.66 -12.39 -7.10
C VAL A 97 -5.13 -11.34 -8.08
N TYR A 98 -4.15 -10.53 -7.69
CA TYR A 98 -3.62 -9.44 -8.50
C TYR A 98 -2.23 -9.76 -9.05
N GLN A 99 -2.01 -9.45 -10.32
CA GLN A 99 -0.69 -9.50 -10.92
C GLN A 99 0.03 -8.17 -10.72
N PHE A 100 0.95 -8.15 -9.77
CA PHE A 100 1.76 -6.96 -9.50
C PHE A 100 2.74 -6.67 -10.63
N SER A 101 2.83 -5.39 -11.00
CA SER A 101 3.91 -4.92 -11.86
C SER A 101 5.26 -4.95 -11.10
N PRO A 102 6.41 -4.98 -11.78
CA PRO A 102 7.71 -4.86 -11.13
C PRO A 102 7.83 -3.61 -10.25
N GLU A 103 7.20 -2.52 -10.68
CA GLU A 103 7.15 -1.27 -9.93
C GLU A 103 6.35 -1.39 -8.63
N ASP A 104 5.22 -2.09 -8.68
CA ASP A 104 4.40 -2.34 -7.48
C ASP A 104 5.11 -3.26 -6.49
N ILE A 105 5.86 -4.26 -6.98
CA ILE A 105 6.67 -5.14 -6.14
C ILE A 105 7.77 -4.33 -5.43
N ARG A 106 8.42 -3.42 -6.15
CA ARG A 106 9.43 -2.52 -5.58
C ARG A 106 8.82 -1.64 -4.50
N LEU A 107 7.70 -0.98 -4.80
CA LEU A 107 6.99 -0.12 -3.86
C LEU A 107 6.55 -0.89 -2.60
N ASN A 108 5.98 -2.08 -2.76
CA ASN A 108 5.62 -2.95 -1.64
C ASN A 108 6.84 -3.31 -0.79
N SER A 109 7.99 -3.57 -1.43
CA SER A 109 9.24 -3.87 -0.72
C SER A 109 9.73 -2.69 0.11
N GLU A 110 9.65 -1.47 -0.42
CA GLU A 110 9.98 -0.25 0.32
C GLU A 110 9.06 -0.06 1.53
N VAL A 111 7.74 -0.20 1.34
CA VAL A 111 6.74 -0.10 2.41
C VAL A 111 6.88 -1.22 3.45
N LEU A 112 7.28 -2.43 3.08
CA LEU A 112 7.47 -3.50 4.06
C LEU A 112 8.78 -3.35 4.85
N THR A 113 9.75 -2.62 4.30
CA THR A 113 11.09 -2.46 4.90
C THR A 113 11.32 -1.09 5.53
N TRP A 114 10.42 -0.11 5.37
CA TRP A 114 10.62 1.27 5.85
C TRP A 114 10.98 1.35 7.33
N ARG A 115 10.33 0.54 8.20
CA ARG A 115 10.65 0.53 9.63
C ARG A 115 12.10 0.16 9.90
N LYS A 116 12.61 -0.87 9.21
CA LYS A 116 14.02 -1.28 9.35
C LYS A 116 14.97 -0.20 8.83
N ARG A 117 14.54 0.60 7.84
CA ARG A 117 15.32 1.68 7.24
C ARG A 117 15.30 2.97 8.07
N ILE A 118 14.24 3.26 8.81
CA ILE A 118 14.13 4.50 9.60
C ILE A 118 14.88 4.43 10.94
N TYR A 119 14.95 3.25 11.58
CA TYR A 119 15.62 3.13 12.89
C TYR A 119 17.06 3.65 12.90
N PRO A 120 17.93 3.34 11.91
CA PRO A 120 19.27 3.91 11.87
C PRO A 120 19.31 5.44 11.72
N GLU A 121 18.32 6.04 11.06
CA GLU A 121 18.22 7.50 10.90
C GLU A 121 17.84 8.16 12.24
N PHE A 122 16.93 7.54 13.00
CA PHE A 122 16.61 7.94 14.36
C PHE A 122 17.81 7.83 15.30
N ASP A 123 18.57 6.73 15.26
CA ASP A 123 19.77 6.54 16.09
C ASP A 123 20.86 7.58 15.77
N ALA A 124 20.97 7.99 14.51
CA ALA A 124 21.88 9.04 14.09
C ALA A 124 21.44 10.42 14.63
N ASN A 125 20.14 10.74 14.52
CA ASN A 125 19.56 11.96 15.05
C ASN A 125 19.73 12.09 16.57
N ASP A 126 19.54 10.99 17.31
CA ASP A 126 19.70 10.97 18.77
C ASP A 126 21.14 11.31 19.17
N LYS A 127 22.15 10.82 18.43
CA LYS A 127 23.56 11.16 18.66
C LYS A 127 23.87 12.63 18.40
N VAL A 128 23.30 13.23 17.35
CA VAL A 128 23.47 14.66 17.05
C VAL A 128 22.82 15.52 18.14
N SER A 129 21.60 15.16 18.54
CA SER A 129 20.86 15.85 19.60
C SER A 129 21.60 15.82 20.92
N ILE A 130 22.15 14.65 21.31
CA ILE A 130 23.00 14.52 22.51
C ILE A 130 24.22 15.44 22.41
N LYS A 131 24.94 15.45 21.28
CA LYS A 131 26.11 16.33 21.13
C LYS A 131 25.78 17.81 21.31
N LEU A 132 24.65 18.27 20.76
CA LEU A 132 24.22 19.67 20.87
C LEU A 132 23.76 20.05 22.28
N ILE A 133 23.25 19.09 23.07
CA ILE A 133 22.85 19.33 24.47
C ILE A 133 24.07 19.47 25.40
N TYR A 134 25.15 18.75 25.10
CA TYR A 134 26.37 18.73 25.93
C TYR A 134 27.52 19.60 25.39
N ALA A 135 27.31 20.34 24.30
CA ALA A 135 28.23 21.33 23.75
C ALA A 135 27.95 22.73 24.33
#